data_AF-A0A821T1A0-F1
#
_entry.id   AF-A0A821T1A0-F1
#
_cell.length_a   1.000
_cell.length_b   1.000
_cell.length_c   1.000
_cell.angle_alpha   90.00
_cell.angle_beta   90.00
_cell.angle_gamma   90.00
#
_symmetry.space_group_name_H-M   'P 1'
#
loop_
_entity.id
_entity.type
_entity.pdbx_description
1 polymer ?
#
loop_
_entity_poly.entity_id
_entity_poly.type
_entity_poly.pdbx_seq_one_letter_code
_entity_poly.pdbx_strand_id
1 'polypeptide(L)'
;MHSSTLNCPCSRFSMSHGRVMSLKPRYHSICSSEFIEDYWLTYFGDVEIDVHSVRFLSSDFRVSGQSFFELMRTLCKTSYETIENALTVFRSNRLVTMYALSRSQFDIETMTRLKRFEQQTINSFLNLIELVRSSIKTNQLVEEMLTNAGPSSQFNNETSKWSFFYRSRSYYTNSCSCAVSDECSRPAGFHFQTDKSSSVPNITVPGLFLGCYAIDSVLLSTLECLYEKKCVKLLVDNYYFNVVCLV
;
A
#
# COMPACT_ATOMS: atom_id res chain seq x y z
N MET A 1 46.06 45.25 -0.02
CA MET A 1 45.06 45.59 1.02
C MET A 1 43.67 45.45 0.42
N HIS A 2 42.78 44.75 1.14
CA HIS A 2 41.33 44.56 1.00
C HIS A 2 40.74 43.89 -0.27
N SER A 3 40.46 42.57 -0.18
CA SER A 3 39.52 41.89 -1.11
C SER A 3 38.81 40.66 -0.50
N SER A 4 38.69 40.52 0.83
CA SER A 4 38.18 39.28 1.44
C SER A 4 36.84 39.36 2.17
N THR A 5 36.09 40.47 2.09
CA THR A 5 34.73 40.55 2.67
C THR A 5 33.88 41.61 1.99
N LEU A 6 33.52 41.39 0.71
CA LEU A 6 32.53 42.23 0.03
C LEU A 6 31.13 41.76 0.47
N ASN A 7 30.58 42.42 1.49
CA ASN A 7 29.23 42.16 1.97
C ASN A 7 28.23 42.96 1.13
N CYS A 8 27.55 42.28 0.20
CA CYS A 8 26.49 42.88 -0.59
C CYS A 8 25.16 42.80 0.18
N PRO A 9 24.60 43.90 0.70
CA PRO A 9 23.29 43.87 1.35
C PRO A 9 22.21 43.53 0.34
N CYS A 10 21.25 42.69 0.73
CA CYS A 10 20.12 42.36 -0.12
C CYS A 10 19.14 43.53 -0.19
N SER A 11 18.63 43.85 -1.38
CA SER A 11 17.51 44.79 -1.56
C SER A 11 16.18 44.25 -1.03
N ARG A 12 16.07 42.92 -0.91
CA ARG A 12 14.98 42.23 -0.23
C ARG A 12 15.56 41.15 0.67
N PHE A 13 15.27 41.23 1.97
CA PHE A 13 15.80 40.28 2.95
C PHE A 13 15.12 38.89 2.91
N SER A 14 14.08 38.73 2.10
CA SER A 14 13.29 37.50 2.11
C SER A 14 12.73 37.15 0.74
N MET A 15 12.95 35.91 0.30
CA MET A 15 12.45 35.36 -0.96
C MET A 15 11.79 34.00 -0.72
N SER A 16 10.67 33.73 -1.40
CA SER A 16 10.03 32.41 -1.33
C SER A 16 10.88 31.35 -2.02
N HIS A 17 10.90 30.12 -1.49
CA HIS A 17 11.62 29.03 -2.13
C HIS A 17 11.09 28.76 -3.54
N GLY A 18 9.78 28.89 -3.77
CA GLY A 18 9.20 28.71 -5.11
C GLY A 18 9.70 29.70 -6.18
N ARG A 19 10.35 30.81 -5.76
CA ARG A 19 10.98 31.76 -6.69
C ARG A 19 12.40 31.35 -7.08
N VAL A 20 13.08 30.59 -6.23
CA VAL A 20 14.51 30.25 -6.38
C VAL A 20 14.73 28.76 -6.68
N MET A 21 13.73 27.92 -6.46
CA MET A 21 13.77 26.48 -6.65
C MET A 21 12.52 25.97 -7.38
N SER A 22 12.72 24.95 -8.22
CA SER A 22 11.64 24.21 -8.88
C SER A 22 11.80 22.73 -8.58
N LEU A 23 10.74 22.11 -8.04
CA LEU A 23 10.69 20.69 -7.72
C LEU A 23 9.59 20.05 -8.58
N LYS A 24 9.92 18.91 -9.20
CA LYS A 24 9.00 18.09 -9.99
C LYS A 24 9.02 16.66 -9.45
N PRO A 25 7.99 16.23 -8.72
CA PRO A 25 7.93 14.87 -8.19
C PRO A 25 7.80 13.85 -9.32
N ARG A 26 8.31 12.65 -9.08
CA ARG A 26 8.08 11.48 -9.93
C ARG A 26 7.36 10.43 -9.11
N TYR A 27 6.20 10.01 -9.59
CA TYR A 27 5.39 8.99 -8.93
C TYR A 27 5.75 7.61 -9.46
N HIS A 28 5.41 6.58 -8.70
CA HIS A 28 5.58 5.20 -9.12
C HIS A 28 4.73 4.93 -10.37
N SER A 29 5.25 4.16 -11.32
CA SER A 29 4.58 3.88 -12.62
C SER A 29 3.20 3.23 -12.46
N ILE A 30 2.98 2.52 -11.36
CA ILE A 30 1.69 1.91 -11.05
C ILE A 30 0.57 2.95 -10.86
N CYS A 31 0.91 4.15 -10.39
CA CYS A 31 -0.05 5.23 -10.13
C CYS A 31 -0.54 5.93 -11.39
N SER A 32 -0.07 5.50 -12.56
CA SER A 32 -0.53 5.95 -13.88
C SER A 32 -0.78 4.76 -14.80
N SER A 33 -1.04 3.59 -14.22
CA SER A 33 -1.23 2.33 -14.94
C SER A 33 -2.69 1.91 -14.93
N GLU A 34 -3.01 0.96 -15.80
CA GLU A 34 -4.34 0.34 -15.91
C GLU A 34 -4.84 -0.28 -14.58
N PHE A 35 -3.94 -0.69 -13.69
CA PHE A 35 -4.27 -1.41 -12.45
C PHE A 35 -4.99 -0.58 -11.38
N ILE A 36 -5.06 0.74 -11.54
CA ILE A 36 -5.77 1.65 -10.62
C ILE A 36 -7.04 2.24 -11.25
N GLU A 37 -7.36 1.87 -12.49
CA GLU A 37 -8.53 2.36 -13.22
C GLU A 37 -9.78 1.55 -12.87
N ASP A 38 -10.95 2.18 -12.96
CA ASP A 38 -12.22 1.59 -12.52
C ASP A 38 -12.52 0.25 -13.20
N TYR A 39 -12.24 0.10 -14.50
CA TYR A 39 -12.52 -1.14 -15.22
C TYR A 39 -11.69 -2.33 -14.71
N TRP A 40 -10.47 -2.09 -14.23
CA TRP A 40 -9.63 -3.15 -13.64
C TRP A 40 -10.16 -3.55 -12.27
N LEU A 41 -10.65 -2.58 -11.49
CA LEU A 41 -11.27 -2.83 -10.19
C LEU A 41 -12.56 -3.64 -10.34
N THR A 42 -13.42 -3.27 -11.30
CA THR A 42 -14.64 -4.02 -11.62
C THR A 42 -14.31 -5.43 -12.09
N TYR A 43 -13.23 -5.59 -12.87
CA TYR A 43 -12.80 -6.92 -13.32
C TYR A 43 -12.58 -7.88 -12.15
N PHE A 44 -12.10 -7.43 -10.99
CA PHE A 44 -11.91 -8.27 -9.79
C PHE A 44 -13.10 -8.28 -8.81
N GLY A 45 -14.13 -7.46 -9.05
CA GLY A 45 -15.27 -7.33 -8.14
C GLY A 45 -16.48 -8.20 -8.48
N ASP A 46 -16.58 -8.66 -9.73
CA ASP A 46 -17.69 -9.49 -10.20
C ASP A 46 -17.41 -10.99 -10.02
N VAL A 47 -17.13 -11.44 -8.79
CA VAL A 47 -16.97 -12.87 -8.51
C VAL A 47 -18.35 -13.48 -8.29
N GLU A 48 -18.90 -14.15 -9.29
CA GLU A 48 -20.06 -15.03 -9.11
C GLU A 48 -19.64 -16.26 -8.29
N ILE A 49 -19.90 -16.22 -6.98
CA ILE A 49 -19.70 -17.37 -6.09
C ILE A 49 -20.92 -18.28 -6.21
N ASP A 50 -20.76 -19.47 -6.82
CA ASP A 50 -21.78 -20.51 -6.75
C ASP A 50 -21.93 -21.01 -5.29
N VAL A 51 -22.94 -20.49 -4.60
CA VAL A 51 -23.20 -20.74 -3.18
C VAL A 51 -23.55 -22.20 -2.88
N HIS A 52 -23.85 -23.03 -3.89
CA HIS A 52 -24.26 -24.42 -3.72
C HIS A 52 -23.09 -25.42 -3.72
N SER A 53 -21.92 -25.03 -4.22
CA SER A 53 -20.76 -25.92 -4.36
C SER A 53 -19.44 -25.37 -3.77
N VAL A 54 -19.39 -24.09 -3.40
CA VAL A 54 -18.13 -23.39 -3.12
C VAL A 54 -17.84 -23.24 -1.62
N ARG A 55 -16.64 -23.67 -1.20
CA ARG A 55 -16.04 -23.20 0.06
C ARG A 55 -15.50 -21.78 -0.14
N PHE A 56 -16.04 -20.82 0.60
CA PHE A 56 -15.50 -19.47 0.65
C PHE A 56 -14.10 -19.49 1.28
N LEU A 57 -13.08 -19.37 0.43
CA LEU A 57 -11.69 -19.21 0.83
C LEU A 57 -11.36 -17.72 0.77
N SER A 58 -11.55 -17.03 1.89
CA SER A 58 -11.17 -15.62 2.04
C SER A 58 -9.67 -15.38 1.81
N SER A 59 -8.86 -16.44 1.78
CA SER A 59 -7.43 -16.42 1.45
C SER A 59 -7.13 -16.38 -0.05
N ASP A 60 -8.14 -16.50 -0.89
CA ASP A 60 -8.04 -16.52 -2.34
C ASP A 60 -7.91 -15.10 -2.90
N PHE A 61 -7.01 -14.92 -3.88
CA PHE A 61 -6.80 -13.63 -4.51
C PHE A 61 -8.02 -13.14 -5.30
N ARG A 62 -8.93 -14.02 -5.75
CA ARG A 62 -10.20 -13.60 -6.37
C ARG A 62 -11.09 -12.85 -5.39
N VAL A 63 -11.06 -13.21 -4.11
CA VAL A 63 -11.87 -12.55 -3.08
C VAL A 63 -11.23 -11.23 -2.63
N SER A 64 -9.91 -11.16 -2.60
CA SER A 64 -9.16 -10.04 -2.03
C SER A 64 -8.54 -9.09 -3.08
N GLY A 65 -8.60 -9.45 -4.36
CA GLY A 65 -7.94 -8.77 -5.46
C GLY A 65 -8.48 -7.36 -5.70
N GLN A 66 -9.81 -7.18 -5.70
CA GLN A 66 -10.42 -5.86 -5.83
C GLN A 66 -9.90 -4.91 -4.73
N SER A 67 -10.01 -5.31 -3.47
CA SER A 67 -9.55 -4.50 -2.33
C SER A 67 -8.04 -4.23 -2.38
N PHE A 68 -7.24 -5.16 -2.89
CA PHE A 68 -5.80 -4.95 -3.10
C PHE A 68 -5.52 -3.80 -4.09
N PHE A 69 -6.19 -3.81 -5.25
CA PHE A 69 -6.03 -2.76 -6.26
C PHE A 69 -6.67 -1.43 -5.83
N GLU A 70 -7.79 -1.47 -5.10
CA GLU A 70 -8.41 -0.26 -4.51
C GLU A 70 -7.50 0.40 -3.48
N LEU A 71 -6.85 -0.39 -2.62
CA LEU A 71 -5.86 0.13 -1.68
C LEU A 71 -4.67 0.74 -2.43
N MET A 72 -4.20 0.09 -3.49
CA MET A 72 -3.12 0.63 -4.32
C MET A 72 -3.49 1.97 -4.95
N ARG A 73 -4.71 2.09 -5.51
CA ARG A 73 -5.25 3.36 -6.01
C ARG A 73 -5.30 4.42 -4.91
N THR A 74 -5.77 4.04 -3.74
CA THR A 74 -5.86 4.93 -2.58
C THR A 74 -4.49 5.42 -2.15
N LEU A 75 -3.48 4.54 -2.06
CA LEU A 75 -2.11 4.91 -1.75
C LEU A 75 -1.52 5.86 -2.80
N CYS A 76 -1.77 5.62 -4.08
CA CYS A 76 -1.35 6.51 -5.17
C CYS A 76 -1.97 7.91 -5.02
N LYS A 77 -3.29 7.99 -4.81
CA LYS A 77 -3.99 9.26 -4.60
C LYS A 77 -3.47 10.00 -3.37
N THR A 78 -3.39 9.32 -2.23
CA THR A 78 -2.93 9.93 -0.96
C THR A 78 -1.47 10.37 -1.07
N SER A 79 -0.61 9.63 -1.78
CA SER A 79 0.78 10.04 -2.04
C SER A 79 0.84 11.32 -2.87
N TYR A 80 0.02 11.41 -3.93
CA TYR A 80 -0.09 12.62 -4.75
C TYR A 80 -0.49 13.84 -3.92
N GLU A 81 -1.60 13.72 -3.18
CA GLU A 81 -2.13 14.81 -2.35
C GLU A 81 -1.13 15.23 -1.26
N THR A 82 -0.46 14.26 -0.62
CA THR A 82 0.56 14.53 0.41
C THR A 82 1.72 15.34 -0.16
N ILE A 83 2.23 14.93 -1.33
CA ILE A 83 3.36 15.62 -1.98
C ILE A 83 2.95 17.01 -2.47
N GLU A 84 1.78 17.17 -3.10
CA GLU A 84 1.33 18.49 -3.58
C GLU A 84 1.06 19.48 -2.43
N ASN A 85 0.49 19.00 -1.32
CA ASN A 85 0.32 19.80 -0.12
C ASN A 85 1.67 20.21 0.47
N ALA A 86 2.61 19.26 0.58
CA ALA A 86 3.94 19.55 1.08
C ALA A 86 4.69 20.54 0.16
N LEU A 87 4.57 20.39 -1.16
CA LEU A 87 5.18 21.30 -2.14
C LEU A 87 4.59 22.71 -2.03
N THR A 88 3.29 22.84 -1.79
CA THR A 88 2.63 24.13 -1.57
C THR A 88 3.21 24.85 -0.36
N VAL A 89 3.37 24.14 0.77
CA VAL A 89 4.02 24.67 1.99
C VAL A 89 5.50 24.99 1.74
N PHE A 90 6.22 24.11 1.05
CA PHE A 90 7.63 24.31 0.75
C PHE A 90 7.87 25.57 -0.09
N ARG A 91 7.04 25.79 -1.12
CA ARG A 91 7.13 26.94 -2.02
C ARG A 91 6.82 28.26 -1.31
N SER A 92 5.92 28.25 -0.33
CA SER A 92 5.55 29.45 0.44
C SER A 92 6.56 29.81 1.52
N ASN A 93 7.31 28.82 2.04
CA ASN A 93 8.44 29.05 2.93
C ASN A 93 9.49 29.98 2.30
N ARG A 94 10.18 30.74 3.15
CA ARG A 94 11.05 31.83 2.71
C ARG A 94 12.50 31.63 3.17
N LEU A 95 13.43 31.88 2.26
CA LEU A 95 14.83 32.10 2.57
C LEU A 95 14.99 33.54 3.05
N VAL A 96 15.51 33.72 4.26
CA VAL A 96 15.74 35.03 4.88
C VAL A 96 17.24 35.25 5.04
N THR A 97 17.77 36.31 4.44
CA THR A 97 19.18 36.69 4.56
C THR A 97 19.35 38.20 4.46
N MET A 98 20.25 38.76 5.28
CA MET A 98 20.59 40.18 5.26
C MET A 98 21.55 40.54 4.13
N TYR A 99 22.40 39.60 3.76
CA TYR A 99 23.45 39.76 2.75
C TYR A 99 23.31 38.70 1.66
N ALA A 100 23.80 39.00 0.46
CA ALA A 100 23.86 38.01 -0.60
C ALA A 100 24.70 36.82 -0.15
N LEU A 101 24.11 35.62 -0.20
CA LEU A 101 24.81 34.39 0.11
C LEU A 101 25.87 34.13 -0.96
N SER A 102 27.03 33.62 -0.54
CA SER A 102 27.95 33.02 -1.51
C SER A 102 27.28 31.82 -2.18
N ARG A 103 27.78 31.41 -3.35
CA ARG A 103 27.24 30.24 -4.03
C ARG A 103 27.26 28.98 -3.14
N SER A 104 28.35 28.76 -2.41
CA SER A 104 28.47 27.61 -1.51
C SER A 104 27.49 27.66 -0.35
N GLN A 105 27.28 28.84 0.26
CA GLN A 105 26.29 29.02 1.32
C GLN A 105 24.86 28.79 0.80
N PHE A 106 24.54 29.33 -0.37
CA PHE A 106 23.25 29.13 -1.00
C PHE A 106 22.98 27.65 -1.30
N ASP A 107 23.97 26.94 -1.85
CA ASP A 107 23.86 25.51 -2.17
C ASP A 107 23.68 24.67 -0.88
N ILE A 108 24.43 24.95 0.19
CA ILE A 108 24.31 24.26 1.49
C ILE A 108 22.93 24.49 2.11
N GLU A 109 22.47 25.74 2.18
CA GLU A 109 21.15 26.09 2.72
C GLU A 109 20.05 25.39 1.92
N THR A 110 20.11 25.49 0.60
CA THR A 110 19.13 24.88 -0.31
C THR A 110 19.05 23.38 -0.15
N MET A 111 20.19 22.68 -0.14
CA MET A 111 20.22 21.22 0.02
C MET A 111 19.75 20.79 1.41
N THR A 112 20.06 21.57 2.45
CA THR A 112 19.58 21.31 3.81
C THR A 112 18.06 21.43 3.89
N ARG A 113 17.48 22.45 3.25
CA ARG A 113 16.02 22.64 3.18
C ARG A 113 15.33 21.55 2.36
N LEU A 114 15.93 21.16 1.24
CA LEU A 114 15.40 20.08 0.40
C LEU A 114 15.37 18.74 1.15
N LYS A 115 16.49 18.35 1.78
CA LYS A 115 16.55 17.13 2.60
C LYS A 115 15.53 17.13 3.73
N ARG A 116 15.34 18.27 4.39
CA ARG A 116 14.33 18.41 5.44
C ARG A 116 12.92 18.24 4.89
N PHE A 117 12.63 18.87 3.75
CA PHE A 117 11.35 18.73 3.06
C PHE A 117 11.06 17.27 2.72
N GLU A 118 12.01 16.55 2.13
CA GLU A 118 11.87 15.13 1.79
C GLU A 118 11.60 14.29 3.05
N GLN A 119 12.44 14.43 4.08
CA GLN A 119 12.31 13.68 5.33
C GLN A 119 10.98 13.95 6.04
N GLN A 120 10.57 15.21 6.17
CA GLN A 120 9.33 15.57 6.84
C GLN A 120 8.11 15.05 6.08
N THR A 121 8.12 15.14 4.75
CA THR A 121 7.02 14.66 3.91
C THR A 121 6.89 13.15 4.02
N ILE A 122 8.00 12.42 3.89
CA ILE A 122 8.04 10.96 4.01
C ILE A 122 7.58 10.53 5.41
N ASN A 123 8.16 11.11 6.46
CA ASN A 123 7.83 10.73 7.84
C ASN A 123 6.37 11.04 8.17
N SER A 124 5.82 12.15 7.68
CA SER A 124 4.39 12.46 7.88
C SER A 124 3.50 11.40 7.25
N PHE A 125 3.83 10.93 6.05
CA PHE A 125 3.06 9.90 5.36
C PHE A 125 3.17 8.54 6.07
N LEU A 126 4.38 8.14 6.46
CA LEU A 126 4.61 6.89 7.19
C LEU A 126 3.92 6.89 8.56
N ASN A 127 3.94 8.02 9.27
CA ASN A 127 3.23 8.15 10.55
C ASN A 127 1.72 7.98 10.39
N LEU A 128 1.13 8.45 9.28
CA LEU A 128 -0.29 8.24 8.98
C LEU A 128 -0.59 6.76 8.72
N ILE A 129 0.26 6.07 7.96
CA ILE A 129 0.13 4.63 7.72
C ILE A 129 0.20 3.85 9.04
N GLU A 130 1.20 4.13 9.88
CA GLU A 130 1.37 3.47 11.18
C GLU A 130 0.20 3.76 12.12
N LEU A 131 -0.34 4.99 12.11
CA LEU A 131 -1.53 5.33 12.89
C LEU A 131 -2.74 4.51 12.44
N VAL A 132 -2.98 4.39 11.12
CA VAL A 132 -4.09 3.58 10.58
C VAL A 132 -3.92 2.11 10.97
N ARG A 133 -2.73 1.54 10.74
CA ARG A 133 -2.41 0.15 11.07
C ARG A 133 -2.59 -0.14 12.57
N SER A 134 -2.04 0.73 13.43
CA SER A 134 -2.16 0.61 14.89
C SER A 134 -3.60 0.75 15.37
N SER A 135 -4.40 1.61 14.73
CA SER A 135 -5.82 1.79 15.04
C SER A 135 -6.61 0.52 14.70
N ILE A 136 -6.36 -0.08 13.54
CA ILE A 136 -6.99 -1.34 13.11
C ILE A 136 -6.66 -2.45 14.12
N LYS A 137 -5.38 -2.60 14.45
CA LYS A 137 -4.89 -3.62 15.40
C LYS A 137 -5.49 -3.47 16.79
N THR A 138 -5.37 -2.29 17.38
CA THR A 138 -5.75 -2.03 18.77
C THR A 138 -7.26 -2.18 18.98
N ASN A 139 -8.04 -1.80 17.97
CA ASN A 139 -9.50 -1.93 18.01
C ASN A 139 -10.02 -3.24 17.40
N GLN A 140 -9.12 -4.13 16.96
CA GLN A 140 -9.46 -5.41 16.32
C GLN A 140 -10.45 -5.26 15.16
N LEU A 141 -10.30 -4.19 14.37
CA LEU A 141 -11.16 -3.93 13.22
C LEU A 141 -10.88 -4.96 12.13
N VAL A 142 -11.91 -5.55 11.55
CA VAL A 142 -11.75 -6.45 10.40
C VAL A 142 -11.61 -5.62 9.13
N GLU A 143 -10.56 -5.88 8.36
CA GLU A 143 -10.34 -5.20 7.07
C GLU A 143 -11.16 -5.86 5.96
N GLU A 144 -11.56 -5.07 4.96
CA GLU A 144 -12.32 -5.53 3.79
C GLU A 144 -11.63 -6.66 3.02
N MET A 145 -10.29 -6.59 2.91
CA MET A 145 -9.47 -7.61 2.27
C MET A 145 -9.38 -8.93 3.08
N LEU A 146 -9.94 -8.97 4.31
CA LEU A 146 -9.93 -10.11 5.22
C LEU A 146 -8.52 -10.67 5.51
N THR A 147 -7.50 -9.82 5.40
CA THR A 147 -6.08 -10.13 5.61
C THR A 147 -5.75 -10.37 7.08
N ASN A 148 -6.44 -9.69 7.98
CA ASN A 148 -6.18 -9.77 9.42
C ASN A 148 -7.11 -10.75 10.14
N ALA A 149 -8.35 -10.89 9.67
CA ALA A 149 -9.36 -11.82 10.20
C ALA A 149 -10.30 -12.29 9.09
N GLY A 150 -10.90 -13.46 9.29
CA GLY A 150 -11.90 -14.01 8.36
C GLY A 150 -13.11 -14.59 9.09
N PRO A 151 -14.26 -14.73 8.40
CA PRO A 151 -15.44 -15.35 8.98
C PRO A 151 -15.19 -16.82 9.31
N SER A 152 -15.72 -17.26 10.44
CA SER A 152 -15.65 -18.63 10.92
C SER A 152 -16.99 -19.02 11.55
N SER A 153 -17.34 -20.30 11.43
CA SER A 153 -18.57 -20.85 11.99
C SER A 153 -18.26 -22.08 12.83
N GLN A 154 -18.92 -22.21 13.98
CA GLN A 154 -18.85 -23.39 14.82
C GLN A 154 -20.25 -23.93 15.07
N PHE A 155 -20.46 -25.22 14.79
CA PHE A 155 -21.68 -25.91 15.16
C PHE A 155 -21.52 -26.48 16.56
N ASN A 156 -22.47 -26.17 17.43
CA ASN A 156 -22.54 -26.75 18.76
C ASN A 156 -23.50 -27.96 18.74
N ASN A 157 -22.94 -29.16 18.88
CA ASN A 157 -23.68 -30.43 18.86
C ASN A 157 -24.72 -30.54 19.99
N GLU A 158 -24.48 -29.93 21.15
CA GLU A 158 -25.38 -30.02 22.30
C GLU A 158 -26.63 -29.15 22.13
N THR A 159 -26.46 -27.96 21.54
CA THR A 159 -27.56 -27.00 21.34
C THR A 159 -28.17 -27.05 19.95
N SER A 160 -27.54 -27.78 19.02
CA SER A 160 -27.87 -27.77 17.58
C SER A 160 -27.89 -26.37 16.96
N LYS A 161 -27.02 -25.48 17.43
CA LYS A 161 -26.93 -24.08 16.97
C LYS A 161 -25.59 -23.80 16.30
N TRP A 162 -25.63 -22.88 15.32
CA TRP A 162 -24.44 -22.30 14.69
C TRP A 162 -24.05 -20.99 15.37
N SER A 163 -22.77 -20.85 15.69
CA SER A 163 -22.15 -19.59 16.10
C SER A 163 -21.30 -19.06 14.97
N PHE A 164 -21.48 -17.77 14.64
CA PHE A 164 -20.69 -17.07 13.63
C PHE A 164 -19.81 -16.03 14.32
N PHE A 165 -18.52 -16.02 13.98
CA PHE A 165 -17.54 -15.11 14.56
C PHE A 165 -16.40 -14.85 13.58
N TYR A 166 -15.65 -13.79 13.82
CA TYR A 166 -14.40 -13.55 13.11
C TYR A 166 -13.23 -14.16 13.88
N ARG A 167 -12.31 -14.79 13.16
CA ARG A 167 -11.08 -15.33 13.72
C ARG A 167 -9.90 -14.65 13.05
N SER A 168 -8.91 -14.25 13.84
CA SER A 168 -7.64 -13.75 13.32
C SER A 168 -7.00 -14.76 12.37
N ARG A 169 -6.40 -14.24 11.30
CA ARG A 169 -5.74 -15.08 10.31
C ARG A 169 -4.50 -15.75 10.89
N SER A 170 -4.29 -16.97 10.42
CA SER A 170 -3.08 -17.72 10.66
C SER A 170 -2.58 -18.31 9.35
N TYR A 171 -1.27 -18.26 9.15
CA TYR A 171 -0.57 -18.85 8.02
C TYR A 171 0.21 -20.10 8.48
N TYR A 172 0.53 -20.98 7.53
CA TYR A 172 1.33 -22.20 7.69
C TYR A 172 0.97 -23.04 8.92
N THR A 173 -0.24 -23.63 8.93
CA THR A 173 -0.69 -24.52 10.03
C THR A 173 -0.59 -23.89 11.43
N ASN A 174 -0.90 -22.60 11.55
CA ASN A 174 -0.85 -21.81 12.79
C ASN A 174 0.56 -21.50 13.33
N SER A 175 1.63 -21.71 12.57
CA SER A 175 2.98 -21.28 13.01
C SER A 175 3.13 -19.75 13.04
N CYS A 176 2.30 -19.03 12.27
CA CYS A 176 2.26 -17.58 12.28
C CYS A 176 0.81 -17.09 12.35
N SER A 177 0.47 -16.28 13.35
CA SER A 177 -0.88 -15.76 13.56
C SER A 177 -0.86 -14.25 13.66
N CYS A 178 -1.77 -13.59 12.94
CA CYS A 178 -1.97 -12.14 12.98
C CYS A 178 -2.54 -11.63 14.31
N ALA A 179 -2.95 -12.53 15.20
CA ALA A 179 -3.26 -12.19 16.58
C ALA A 179 -2.01 -11.95 17.43
N VAL A 180 -0.86 -12.52 17.03
CA VAL A 180 0.36 -12.58 17.83
C VAL A 180 1.50 -11.77 17.19
N SER A 181 1.64 -11.84 15.86
CA SER A 181 2.67 -11.13 15.11
C SER A 181 2.11 -10.49 13.85
N ASP A 182 2.52 -9.25 13.59
CA ASP A 182 2.16 -8.52 12.37
C ASP A 182 3.14 -8.83 11.21
N GLU A 183 4.19 -9.61 11.46
CA GLU A 183 5.22 -9.98 10.47
C GLU A 183 4.80 -11.19 9.63
N CYS A 184 3.64 -11.79 9.94
CA CYS A 184 3.16 -12.95 9.22
C CYS A 184 2.81 -12.57 7.78
N SER A 185 3.43 -13.29 6.85
CA SER A 185 3.18 -13.12 5.43
C SER A 185 3.22 -14.44 4.68
N ARG A 186 2.58 -14.46 3.51
CA ARG A 186 2.64 -15.58 2.58
C ARG A 186 2.44 -15.12 1.14
N PRO A 187 2.83 -15.92 0.14
CA PRO A 187 2.52 -15.60 -1.24
C PRO A 187 1.01 -15.47 -1.48
N ALA A 188 0.62 -14.48 -2.28
CA ALA A 188 -0.76 -14.32 -2.75
C ALA A 188 -1.02 -15.25 -3.94
N GLY A 189 -2.28 -15.68 -4.12
CA GLY A 189 -2.58 -16.62 -5.20
C GLY A 189 -4.00 -17.17 -5.20
N PHE A 190 -4.24 -18.04 -6.15
CA PHE A 190 -5.51 -18.72 -6.39
C PHE A 190 -5.50 -20.09 -5.72
N HIS A 191 -6.60 -20.42 -5.04
CA HIS A 191 -6.82 -21.70 -4.37
C HIS A 191 -7.82 -22.55 -5.15
N PHE A 192 -7.61 -23.86 -5.15
CA PHE A 192 -8.55 -24.81 -5.70
C PHE A 192 -9.68 -25.09 -4.71
N GLN A 193 -10.91 -25.23 -5.21
CA GLN A 193 -12.11 -25.40 -4.37
C GLN A 193 -12.07 -26.69 -3.53
N THR A 194 -11.33 -27.71 -3.97
CA THR A 194 -11.16 -28.98 -3.28
C THR A 194 -10.19 -28.91 -2.10
N ASP A 195 -9.41 -27.83 -1.97
CA ASP A 195 -8.34 -27.76 -0.98
C ASP A 195 -8.87 -27.50 0.43
N LYS A 196 -8.44 -28.36 1.36
CA LYS A 196 -8.63 -28.14 2.79
C LYS A 196 -7.66 -27.06 3.25
N SER A 197 -8.12 -25.81 3.34
CA SER A 197 -7.46 -24.73 4.12
C SER A 197 -5.92 -24.72 3.96
N SER A 198 -5.42 -24.86 2.74
CA SER A 198 -3.99 -24.79 2.48
C SER A 198 -3.54 -23.36 2.76
N SER A 199 -2.47 -23.18 3.54
CA SER A 199 -1.85 -21.87 3.71
C SER A 199 -1.19 -21.39 2.42
N VAL A 200 -0.88 -22.30 1.49
CA VAL A 200 -0.17 -22.01 0.24
C VAL A 200 -1.16 -22.06 -0.93
N PRO A 201 -1.23 -21.03 -1.79
CA PRO A 201 -2.09 -21.09 -2.98
C PRO A 201 -1.62 -22.17 -3.97
N ASN A 202 -2.55 -22.77 -4.70
CA ASN A 202 -2.24 -23.71 -5.78
C ASN A 202 -1.51 -23.00 -6.93
N ILE A 203 -1.90 -21.75 -7.19
CA ILE A 203 -1.28 -20.89 -8.19
C ILE A 203 -0.87 -19.60 -7.50
N THR A 204 0.43 -19.47 -7.26
CA THR A 204 1.02 -18.25 -6.71
C THR A 204 1.09 -17.16 -7.77
N VAL A 205 0.79 -15.92 -7.39
CA VAL A 205 1.09 -14.75 -8.23
C VAL A 205 2.50 -14.24 -7.88
N PRO A 206 3.46 -14.30 -8.82
CA PRO A 206 4.81 -13.76 -8.63
C PRO A 206 4.81 -12.34 -8.04
N GLY A 207 5.67 -12.12 -7.04
CA GLY A 207 5.85 -10.80 -6.44
C GLY A 207 4.66 -10.21 -5.68
N LEU A 208 3.55 -10.95 -5.50
CA LEU A 208 2.45 -10.53 -4.64
C LEU A 208 2.43 -11.34 -3.34
N PHE A 209 2.24 -10.63 -2.23
CA PHE A 209 2.20 -11.18 -0.89
C PHE A 209 0.96 -10.73 -0.14
N LEU A 210 0.50 -11.59 0.77
CA LEU A 210 -0.51 -11.27 1.77
C LEU A 210 0.18 -11.17 3.12
N GLY A 211 0.08 -9.99 3.73
CA GLY A 211 0.47 -9.74 5.11
C GLY A 211 -0.71 -9.90 6.08
N CYS A 212 -0.51 -9.53 7.33
CA CYS A 212 -1.60 -9.44 8.29
C CYS A 212 -2.53 -8.28 8.02
N TYR A 213 -2.00 -7.14 7.55
CA TYR A 213 -2.81 -6.00 7.18
C TYR A 213 -2.80 -5.79 5.66
N ALA A 214 -3.85 -5.16 5.13
CA ALA A 214 -3.95 -4.91 3.70
C ALA A 214 -2.77 -4.03 3.21
N ILE A 215 -2.38 -3.03 4.00
CA ILE A 215 -1.19 -2.20 3.72
C ILE A 215 0.09 -3.03 3.66
N ASP A 216 0.28 -3.96 4.60
CA ASP A 216 1.47 -4.81 4.60
C ASP A 216 1.52 -5.70 3.36
N SER A 217 0.37 -6.16 2.89
CA SER A 217 0.26 -6.94 1.65
C SER A 217 0.81 -6.16 0.45
N VAL A 218 0.50 -4.86 0.34
CA VAL A 218 1.03 -4.00 -0.71
C VAL A 218 2.53 -3.72 -0.51
N LEU A 219 2.95 -3.37 0.72
CA LEU A 219 4.34 -2.99 1.02
C LEU A 219 5.33 -4.14 0.89
N LEU A 220 4.91 -5.37 1.18
CA LEU A 220 5.72 -6.58 1.03
C LEU A 220 5.80 -7.06 -0.42
N SER A 221 4.87 -6.63 -1.27
CA SER A 221 4.80 -7.04 -2.66
C SER A 221 5.82 -6.28 -3.52
N THR A 222 6.52 -6.99 -4.41
CA THR A 222 7.41 -6.37 -5.41
C THR A 222 6.63 -5.80 -6.59
N LEU A 223 5.37 -6.24 -6.77
CA LEU A 223 4.48 -5.87 -7.87
C LEU A 223 5.00 -6.29 -9.27
N GLU A 224 6.04 -7.12 -9.35
CA GLU A 224 6.69 -7.49 -10.61
C GLU A 224 5.72 -8.14 -11.61
N CYS A 225 4.74 -8.90 -11.13
CA CYS A 225 3.71 -9.51 -11.96
C CYS A 225 2.95 -8.48 -12.81
N LEU A 226 2.73 -7.29 -12.28
CA LEU A 226 1.98 -6.22 -12.94
C LEU A 226 2.76 -5.61 -14.12
N TYR A 227 4.05 -5.92 -14.25
CA TYR A 227 4.91 -5.48 -15.35
C TYR A 227 5.25 -6.60 -16.33
N GLU A 228 4.79 -7.83 -16.09
CA GLU A 228 5.04 -8.98 -16.97
C GLU A 228 3.76 -9.46 -17.64
N LYS A 229 3.70 -9.37 -18.98
CA LYS A 229 2.51 -9.75 -19.76
C LYS A 229 1.98 -11.16 -19.46
N LYS A 230 2.88 -12.13 -19.25
CA LYS A 230 2.49 -13.52 -18.91
C LYS A 230 1.84 -13.60 -17.54
N CYS A 231 2.31 -12.80 -16.58
CA CYS A 231 1.78 -12.78 -15.24
C CYS A 231 0.46 -12.02 -15.14
N VAL A 232 0.31 -10.89 -15.83
CA VAL A 232 -1.00 -10.23 -15.98
C VAL A 232 -2.01 -11.17 -16.64
N LYS A 233 -1.60 -11.94 -17.65
CA LYS A 233 -2.45 -12.98 -18.24
C LYS A 233 -2.83 -14.07 -17.23
N LEU A 234 -1.90 -14.51 -16.37
CA LEU A 234 -2.20 -15.44 -15.28
C LEU A 234 -3.28 -14.89 -14.34
N LEU A 235 -3.21 -13.60 -13.97
CA LEU A 235 -4.24 -12.95 -13.15
C LEU A 235 -5.62 -13.00 -13.80
N VAL A 236 -5.68 -12.65 -15.09
CA VAL A 236 -6.91 -12.61 -15.89
C VAL A 236 -7.49 -14.03 -16.07
N ASP A 237 -6.66 -14.98 -16.50
CA ASP A 237 -7.08 -16.36 -16.81
C ASP A 237 -7.59 -17.11 -15.57
N ASN A 238 -7.00 -16.86 -14.40
CA ASN A 238 -7.39 -17.54 -13.15
C ASN A 238 -8.54 -16.84 -12.42
N TYR A 239 -8.89 -15.61 -12.79
CA TYR A 239 -10.05 -14.92 -12.24
C TYR A 239 -11.36 -15.62 -12.62
N TYR A 240 -11.56 -15.90 -13.90
CA TYR A 240 -12.75 -16.60 -14.42
C TYR A 240 -12.71 -18.12 -14.25
N PHE A 241 -11.63 -18.66 -13.70
CA PHE A 241 -11.49 -20.11 -13.59
C PHE A 241 -12.35 -20.64 -12.44
N ASN A 242 -13.56 -21.10 -12.79
CA ASN A 242 -14.32 -22.04 -12.00
C ASN A 242 -13.43 -23.24 -11.71
N VAL A 243 -13.09 -23.48 -10.44
CA VAL A 243 -12.33 -24.67 -10.07
C VAL A 243 -13.29 -25.85 -9.95
N VAL A 244 -13.88 -26.23 -11.07
CA VAL A 244 -14.18 -27.64 -11.30
C VAL A 244 -12.92 -28.20 -11.91
N CYS A 245 -12.26 -29.11 -11.20
CA CYS A 245 -11.10 -29.85 -11.67
C CYS A 245 -11.26 -30.23 -13.15
N LEU A 246 -10.47 -29.62 -14.04
CA LEU A 246 -10.15 -30.26 -15.31
C LEU A 246 -9.00 -31.24 -15.06
N VAL A 247 -9.35 -32.35 -14.40
CA VAL A 247 -8.82 -33.70 -14.67
C VAL A 247 -9.98 -34.67 -14.54
#